data_AF-A0A1F9ZHE0-F1
#
_entry.id   AF-A0A1F9ZHE0-F1
#
_cell.length_a   1.000
_cell.length_b   1.000
_cell.length_c   1.000
_cell.angle_alpha   90.00
_cell.angle_beta   90.00
_cell.angle_gamma   90.00
#
_symmetry.space_group_name_H-M   'P 1'
#
loop_
_entity.id
_entity.type
_entity.pdbx_description
1 polymer ?
#
loop_
_entity_poly.entity_id
_entity_poly.type
_entity_poly.pdbx_seq_one_letter_code
_entity_poly.pdbx_strand_id
1 'polypeptide(L)'
;MLSPAGLRASESGWNTATTSHFRLYKENPAGRNCGSEMEMVFMTLRRDLRFLSDWADRTKVEVYLYGDKETYLAGKFAPPEWSTGIVRKNSPRGSEWSLALYEPFVKKTFAHELAHLYMASFFQSAPELMPFWLNEGLAAMMEKEVSGPVQPSYKGPKVANPIPLEEFFSQTGAPDPLSAGTFYAQAHSIVRFLKRGNSPFKFEKFCKELRDVGDLDRAFSGAYGFNGPEQLEKAWKKWASAKPGKK
;
A
#
# COMPACT_ATOMS: atom_id res chain seq x y z
N MET A 1 -39.96 8.98 -36.99
CA MET A 1 -39.29 10.03 -36.19
C MET A 1 -38.48 9.32 -35.12
N LEU A 2 -37.16 9.25 -35.29
CA LEU A 2 -36.24 8.59 -34.35
C LEU A 2 -35.38 9.67 -33.72
N SER A 3 -35.39 9.74 -32.38
CA SER A 3 -34.52 10.62 -31.60
C SER A 3 -33.05 10.31 -31.85
N PRO A 4 -32.15 11.31 -31.96
CA PRO A 4 -30.73 11.05 -32.01
C PRO A 4 -30.24 10.65 -30.61
N ALA A 5 -29.54 9.52 -30.57
CA ALA A 5 -28.82 9.03 -29.41
C ALA A 5 -27.83 10.08 -28.89
N GLY A 6 -27.84 10.29 -27.57
CA GLY A 6 -26.93 11.20 -26.90
C GLY A 6 -25.47 10.80 -27.10
N LEU A 7 -24.67 11.70 -27.67
CA LEU A 7 -23.22 11.66 -27.57
C LEU A 7 -22.82 11.72 -26.09
N ARG A 8 -22.30 10.62 -25.54
CA ARG A 8 -21.44 10.71 -24.35
C ARG A 8 -20.10 11.26 -24.82
N ALA A 9 -19.74 12.46 -24.36
CA ALA A 9 -18.43 13.05 -24.62
C ALA A 9 -17.32 12.07 -24.19
N SER A 10 -16.45 11.70 -25.13
CA SER A 10 -15.17 11.08 -24.80
C SER A 10 -14.28 12.15 -24.18
N GLU A 11 -13.75 11.93 -22.97
CA GLU A 11 -12.64 12.73 -22.44
C GLU A 11 -11.42 12.56 -23.38
N SER A 12 -11.31 13.45 -24.37
CA SER A 12 -10.24 13.53 -25.37
C SER A 12 -8.98 14.10 -24.72
N GLY A 13 -8.03 13.25 -24.33
CA GLY A 13 -6.78 13.70 -23.72
C GLY A 13 -5.87 12.59 -23.18
N TRP A 14 -6.41 11.40 -22.94
CA TRP A 14 -5.63 10.27 -22.43
C TRP A 14 -5.29 9.27 -23.52
N ASN A 15 -4.01 8.94 -23.65
CA ASN A 15 -3.54 7.81 -24.43
C ASN A 15 -3.73 6.52 -23.62
N THR A 16 -4.28 5.47 -24.23
CA THR A 16 -4.68 4.27 -23.47
C THR A 16 -3.86 3.05 -23.81
N ALA A 17 -3.55 2.26 -22.80
CA ALA A 17 -2.94 0.95 -22.93
C ALA A 17 -3.59 -0.02 -21.93
N THR A 18 -3.49 -1.32 -22.17
CA THR A 18 -4.04 -2.35 -21.27
C THR A 18 -3.01 -3.45 -21.07
N THR A 19 -2.90 -3.92 -19.84
CA THR A 19 -2.10 -5.09 -19.45
C THR A 19 -3.04 -6.14 -18.84
N SER A 20 -2.50 -7.21 -18.24
CA SER A 20 -3.31 -8.25 -17.58
C SER A 20 -4.13 -7.70 -16.42
N HIS A 21 -3.57 -6.81 -15.60
CA HIS A 21 -4.20 -6.30 -14.38
C HIS A 21 -4.54 -4.80 -14.41
N PHE A 22 -4.08 -4.07 -15.44
CA PHE A 22 -4.23 -2.62 -15.49
C PHE A 22 -4.86 -2.13 -16.80
N ARG A 23 -5.69 -1.08 -16.67
CA ARG A 23 -6.02 -0.16 -17.76
C ARG A 23 -5.28 1.14 -17.52
N LEU A 24 -4.32 1.46 -18.37
CA LEU A 24 -3.46 2.62 -18.25
C LEU A 24 -3.99 3.77 -19.10
N TYR A 25 -4.10 4.94 -18.49
CA TYR A 25 -4.43 6.22 -19.12
C TYR A 25 -3.21 7.12 -18.93
N LYS A 26 -2.51 7.46 -20.02
CA LYS A 26 -1.31 8.32 -20.01
C LYS A 26 -1.63 9.68 -20.62
N GLU A 27 -1.19 10.74 -19.96
CA GLU A 27 -1.32 12.10 -20.50
C GLU A 27 -0.29 12.35 -21.61
N ASN A 28 0.94 11.87 -21.43
CA ASN A 28 2.01 11.96 -22.44
C ASN A 28 2.08 10.68 -23.30
N PRO A 29 1.65 10.69 -24.58
CA PRO A 29 1.70 9.50 -25.44
C PRO A 29 3.14 9.02 -25.69
N ALA A 30 4.09 9.95 -25.83
CA ALA A 30 5.49 9.67 -26.11
C ALA A 30 6.29 9.23 -24.86
N GLY A 31 5.67 9.30 -23.68
CA GLY A 31 6.26 8.86 -22.43
C GLY A 31 6.62 7.37 -22.41
N ARG A 32 7.51 6.97 -21.51
CA ARG A 32 7.99 5.58 -21.40
C ARG A 32 6.82 4.60 -21.21
N ASN A 33 6.90 3.42 -21.84
CA ASN A 33 5.95 2.35 -21.56
C ASN A 33 6.32 1.67 -20.22
N CYS A 34 5.48 1.84 -19.21
CA CYS A 34 5.65 1.30 -17.86
C CYS A 34 4.76 0.08 -17.58
N GLY A 35 3.96 -0.41 -18.55
CA GLY A 35 3.01 -1.50 -18.35
C GLY A 35 3.67 -2.79 -17.85
N SER A 36 4.79 -3.20 -18.46
CA SER A 36 5.54 -4.38 -18.00
C SER A 36 6.13 -4.20 -16.60
N GLU A 37 6.54 -2.98 -16.24
CA GLU A 37 7.03 -2.68 -14.88
C GLU A 37 5.91 -2.73 -13.84
N MET A 38 4.72 -2.24 -14.18
CA MET A 38 3.53 -2.35 -13.33
C MET A 38 3.15 -3.81 -13.09
N GLU A 39 3.17 -4.66 -14.12
CA GLU A 39 2.91 -6.09 -14.00
C GLU A 39 3.95 -6.80 -13.11
N MET A 40 5.24 -6.47 -13.25
CA MET A 40 6.28 -7.02 -12.37
C MET A 40 6.08 -6.63 -10.90
N VAL A 41 5.73 -5.37 -10.64
CA VAL A 41 5.40 -4.89 -9.29
C VAL A 41 4.18 -5.63 -8.75
N PHE A 42 3.11 -5.74 -9.53
CA PHE A 42 1.90 -6.46 -9.15
C PHE A 42 2.19 -7.91 -8.78
N MET A 43 3.00 -8.62 -9.57
CA MET A 43 3.37 -10.01 -9.26
C MET A 43 4.18 -10.15 -7.98
N THR A 44 5.02 -9.16 -7.67
CA THR A 44 5.78 -9.12 -6.41
C THR A 44 4.84 -8.93 -5.22
N LEU A 45 3.93 -7.95 -5.29
CA LEU A 45 2.94 -7.72 -4.24
C LEU A 45 2.02 -8.93 -4.08
N ARG A 46 1.51 -9.50 -5.18
CA ARG A 46 0.61 -10.65 -5.16
C ARG A 46 1.23 -11.87 -4.49
N ARG A 47 2.53 -12.10 -4.68
CA ARG A 47 3.25 -13.18 -3.99
C ARG A 47 3.19 -13.01 -2.47
N ASP A 48 3.39 -11.78 -1.97
CA ASP A 48 3.54 -11.51 -0.54
C ASP A 48 2.22 -11.16 0.17
N LEU A 49 1.21 -10.76 -0.61
CA LEU A 49 -0.08 -10.22 -0.17
C LEU A 49 -1.29 -10.97 -0.78
N ARG A 50 -1.13 -12.20 -1.27
CA ARG A 50 -2.19 -12.98 -1.95
C ARG A 50 -3.52 -13.02 -1.19
N PHE A 51 -3.48 -13.08 0.15
CA PHE A 51 -4.70 -13.13 0.97
C PHE A 51 -5.48 -11.81 1.03
N LEU A 52 -4.87 -10.70 0.59
CA LEU A 52 -5.48 -9.37 0.46
C LEU A 52 -5.97 -9.11 -0.98
N SER A 53 -5.86 -10.08 -1.90
CA SER A 53 -5.93 -9.86 -3.34
C SER A 53 -7.13 -10.50 -4.04
N ASP A 54 -8.25 -10.72 -3.33
CA ASP A 54 -9.44 -11.37 -3.90
C ASP A 54 -10.04 -10.60 -5.09
N TRP A 55 -9.82 -9.29 -5.16
CA TRP A 55 -10.20 -8.41 -6.26
C TRP A 55 -9.36 -8.62 -7.53
N ALA A 56 -8.13 -9.12 -7.37
CA ALA A 56 -7.07 -9.00 -8.37
C ALA A 56 -7.28 -9.91 -9.61
N ASP A 57 -8.13 -10.93 -9.48
CA ASP A 57 -8.56 -11.78 -10.60
C ASP A 57 -9.91 -11.37 -11.20
N ARG A 58 -10.62 -10.40 -10.59
CA ARG A 58 -11.99 -10.03 -10.95
C ARG A 58 -12.08 -8.74 -11.74
N THR A 59 -11.14 -7.83 -11.54
CA THR A 59 -11.17 -6.50 -12.14
C THR A 59 -9.78 -5.96 -12.45
N LYS A 60 -9.70 -5.10 -13.47
CA LYS A 60 -8.50 -4.32 -13.76
C LYS A 60 -8.54 -2.99 -13.00
N VAL A 61 -7.41 -2.60 -12.44
CA VAL A 61 -7.24 -1.28 -11.82
C VAL A 61 -7.00 -0.25 -12.91
N GLU A 62 -7.63 0.91 -12.79
CA GLU A 62 -7.33 2.03 -13.68
C GLU A 62 -6.15 2.82 -13.16
N VAL A 63 -5.13 2.99 -13.99
CA VAL A 63 -3.93 3.74 -13.63
C VAL A 63 -3.89 5.00 -14.50
N TYR A 64 -3.83 6.17 -13.87
CA TYR A 64 -3.70 7.46 -14.52
C TYR A 64 -2.27 7.95 -14.33
N LEU A 65 -1.53 8.11 -15.42
CA LEU A 65 -0.16 8.61 -15.44
C LEU A 65 -0.13 9.99 -16.08
N TYR A 66 -0.15 11.01 -15.22
CA TYR A 66 -0.03 12.41 -15.59
C TYR A 66 1.36 12.73 -16.15
N GLY A 67 1.47 13.77 -16.97
CA GLY A 67 2.71 14.15 -17.63
C GLY A 67 3.76 14.71 -16.66
N ASP A 68 3.32 15.32 -15.56
CA ASP A 68 4.17 15.90 -14.53
C ASP A 68 3.40 16.11 -13.21
N LYS A 69 4.10 16.65 -12.22
CA LYS A 69 3.50 16.94 -10.90
C LYS A 69 2.42 18.02 -10.99
N GLU A 70 2.56 19.01 -11.86
CA GLU A 70 1.63 20.14 -11.95
C GLU A 70 0.25 19.66 -12.42
N THR A 71 0.22 18.93 -13.53
CA THR A 71 -0.97 18.30 -14.11
C THR A 71 -1.59 17.26 -13.17
N TYR A 72 -0.78 16.51 -12.43
CA TYR A 72 -1.24 15.60 -11.37
C TYR A 72 -1.98 16.32 -10.24
N LEU A 73 -1.42 17.42 -9.72
CA LEU A 73 -2.04 18.21 -8.65
C LEU A 73 -3.31 18.91 -9.12
N ALA A 74 -3.33 19.42 -10.36
CA ALA A 74 -4.50 20.03 -10.98
C ALA A 74 -5.54 18.99 -11.46
N GLY A 75 -5.18 17.71 -11.45
CA GLY A 75 -5.99 16.62 -11.98
C GLY A 75 -7.21 16.29 -11.12
N LYS A 76 -8.13 15.51 -11.69
CA LYS A 76 -9.42 15.15 -11.07
C LYS A 76 -9.33 14.35 -9.76
N PHE A 77 -8.15 13.84 -9.41
CA PHE A 77 -7.93 13.07 -8.19
C PHE A 77 -7.73 13.94 -6.94
N ALA A 78 -7.57 15.26 -7.13
CA ALA A 78 -7.30 16.26 -6.09
C ALA A 78 -6.33 15.74 -5.02
N PRO A 79 -5.12 15.31 -5.42
CA PRO A 79 -4.16 14.70 -4.49
C PRO A 79 -3.54 15.76 -3.56
N PRO A 80 -3.09 15.38 -2.35
CA PRO A 80 -2.29 16.28 -1.51
C PRO A 80 -0.98 16.68 -2.17
N GLU A 81 -0.50 17.92 -1.93
CA GLU A 81 0.71 18.47 -2.56
C GLU A 81 1.99 17.66 -2.33
N TRP A 82 2.08 17.00 -1.17
CA TRP A 82 3.21 16.17 -0.79
C TRP A 82 3.16 14.76 -1.38
N SER A 83 2.02 14.35 -1.94
CA SER A 83 1.85 13.00 -2.49
C SER A 83 2.56 12.83 -3.82
N THR A 84 3.04 11.62 -4.07
CA THR A 84 3.63 11.21 -5.37
C THR A 84 2.76 10.21 -6.12
N GLY A 85 1.71 9.75 -5.47
CA GLY A 85 0.63 8.95 -6.03
C GLY A 85 -0.57 8.98 -5.10
N ILE A 86 -1.68 8.42 -5.57
CA ILE A 86 -2.87 8.23 -4.74
C ILE A 86 -3.74 7.10 -5.27
N VAL A 87 -4.34 6.34 -4.36
CA VAL A 87 -5.43 5.39 -4.66
C VAL A 87 -6.79 6.00 -4.34
N ARG A 88 -7.76 5.80 -5.23
CA ARG A 88 -9.16 6.14 -5.01
C ARG A 88 -10.08 4.96 -5.34
N LYS A 89 -11.10 4.79 -4.50
CA LYS A 89 -12.26 3.96 -4.81
C LYS A 89 -13.17 4.70 -5.80
N ASN A 90 -13.88 3.94 -6.63
CA ASN A 90 -14.79 4.42 -7.68
C ASN A 90 -14.05 5.20 -8.74
N SER A 91 -13.44 4.47 -9.67
CA SER A 91 -12.73 5.08 -10.78
C SER A 91 -13.67 5.89 -11.67
N PRO A 92 -13.21 7.03 -12.23
CA PRO A 92 -14.00 7.83 -13.17
C PRO A 92 -14.55 7.08 -14.39
N ARG A 93 -14.00 5.91 -14.73
CA ARG A 93 -14.45 5.08 -15.88
C ARG A 93 -15.00 3.71 -15.46
N GLY A 94 -15.40 3.57 -14.19
CA GLY A 94 -16.23 2.46 -13.71
C GLY A 94 -15.48 1.25 -13.14
N SER A 95 -14.15 1.26 -13.10
CA SER A 95 -13.43 0.32 -12.21
C SER A 95 -13.70 0.61 -10.75
N GLU A 96 -13.70 -0.43 -9.92
CA GLU A 96 -13.81 -0.27 -8.46
C GLU A 96 -12.66 0.55 -7.88
N TRP A 97 -11.45 0.40 -8.44
CA TRP A 97 -10.25 1.07 -7.96
C TRP A 97 -9.52 1.81 -9.07
N SER A 98 -8.93 2.93 -8.69
CA SER A 98 -8.05 3.74 -9.53
C SER A 98 -6.83 4.22 -8.77
N LEU A 99 -5.75 4.42 -9.50
CA LEU A 99 -4.45 4.88 -9.00
C LEU A 99 -3.98 6.01 -9.90
N ALA A 100 -3.55 7.13 -9.33
CA ALA A 100 -2.97 8.25 -10.07
C ALA A 100 -1.51 8.47 -9.66
N LEU A 101 -0.66 8.75 -10.66
CA LEU A 101 0.78 9.02 -10.56
C LEU A 101 1.16 10.06 -11.63
N TYR A 102 2.41 10.52 -11.62
CA TYR A 102 2.95 11.36 -12.69
C TYR A 102 4.30 10.86 -13.21
N GLU A 103 4.71 11.35 -14.39
CA GLU A 103 6.02 11.04 -14.96
C GLU A 103 7.17 11.80 -14.27
N PRO A 104 8.37 11.20 -14.16
CA PRO A 104 8.71 9.86 -14.61
C PRO A 104 8.10 8.77 -13.71
N PHE A 105 7.64 7.68 -14.32
CA PHE A 105 7.10 6.54 -13.56
C PHE A 105 8.16 5.96 -12.61
N VAL A 106 7.82 5.91 -11.31
CA VAL A 106 8.68 5.36 -10.27
C VAL A 106 8.07 4.08 -9.69
N LYS A 107 8.74 2.93 -9.90
CA LYS A 107 8.28 1.61 -9.43
C LYS A 107 7.97 1.56 -7.94
N LYS A 108 8.80 2.18 -7.09
CA LYS A 108 8.59 2.19 -5.63
C LYS A 108 7.28 2.91 -5.26
N THR A 109 7.03 4.07 -5.86
CA THR A 109 5.79 4.83 -5.62
C THR A 109 4.58 4.02 -6.08
N PHE A 110 4.64 3.39 -7.25
CA PHE A 110 3.56 2.52 -7.70
C PHE A 110 3.32 1.33 -6.76
N ALA A 111 4.38 0.71 -6.22
CA ALA A 111 4.26 -0.37 -5.24
C ALA A 111 3.64 0.10 -3.92
N HIS A 112 3.97 1.31 -3.48
CA HIS A 112 3.39 1.94 -2.30
C HIS A 112 1.87 2.09 -2.46
N GLU A 113 1.46 2.78 -3.53
CA GLU A 113 0.05 2.99 -3.83
C GLU A 113 -0.69 1.67 -4.06
N LEU A 114 -0.10 0.73 -4.80
CA LEU A 114 -0.72 -0.56 -5.02
C LEU A 114 -0.91 -1.33 -3.70
N ALA A 115 0.01 -1.22 -2.73
CA ALA A 115 -0.17 -1.83 -1.41
C ALA A 115 -1.36 -1.22 -0.64
N HIS A 116 -1.56 0.10 -0.72
CA HIS A 116 -2.76 0.74 -0.16
C HIS A 116 -4.04 0.19 -0.80
N LEU A 117 -4.05 -0.07 -2.10
CA LEU A 117 -5.21 -0.67 -2.76
C LEU A 117 -5.49 -2.09 -2.23
N TYR A 118 -4.47 -2.93 -2.06
CA TYR A 118 -4.63 -4.27 -1.45
C TYR A 118 -5.27 -4.15 -0.05
N MET A 119 -4.79 -3.23 0.78
CA MET A 119 -5.33 -3.00 2.13
C MET A 119 -6.76 -2.45 2.09
N ALA A 120 -7.02 -1.42 1.28
CA ALA A 120 -8.32 -0.77 1.17
C ALA A 120 -9.39 -1.73 0.63
N SER A 121 -9.03 -2.61 -0.31
CA SER A 121 -9.94 -3.66 -0.79
C SER A 121 -10.20 -4.72 0.28
N PHE A 122 -9.20 -5.11 1.06
CA PHE A 122 -9.38 -6.10 2.12
C PHE A 122 -10.25 -5.56 3.28
N PHE A 123 -10.08 -4.30 3.66
CA PHE A 123 -10.86 -3.61 4.71
C PHE A 123 -12.13 -2.93 4.19
N GLN A 124 -12.52 -3.17 2.93
CA GLN A 124 -13.65 -2.48 2.27
C GLN A 124 -14.96 -2.47 3.07
N SER A 125 -15.25 -3.54 3.82
CA SER A 125 -16.49 -3.66 4.62
C SER A 125 -16.42 -2.93 5.97
N ALA A 126 -15.22 -2.56 6.42
CA ALA A 126 -14.98 -1.83 7.66
C ALA A 126 -13.71 -0.95 7.54
N PRO A 127 -13.70 0.09 6.68
CA PRO A 127 -12.50 0.88 6.40
C PRO A 127 -11.93 1.59 7.64
N GLU A 128 -12.80 1.96 8.58
CA GLU A 128 -12.45 2.60 9.85
C GLU A 128 -11.64 1.70 10.80
N LEU A 129 -11.69 0.38 10.61
CA LEU A 129 -10.92 -0.57 11.40
C LEU A 129 -9.49 -0.77 10.90
N MET A 130 -9.13 -0.20 9.74
CA MET A 130 -7.78 -0.30 9.19
C MET A 130 -6.84 0.68 9.90
N PRO A 131 -5.85 0.22 10.69
CA PRO A 131 -4.93 1.13 11.36
C PRO A 131 -4.01 1.81 10.36
N PHE A 132 -3.80 3.11 10.56
CA PHE A 132 -2.93 3.92 9.71
C PHE A 132 -1.51 3.34 9.63
N TRP A 133 -0.91 2.99 10.76
CA TRP A 133 0.44 2.40 10.81
C TRP A 133 0.56 1.09 10.01
N LEU A 134 -0.49 0.27 9.97
CA LEU A 134 -0.47 -1.01 9.27
C LEU A 134 -0.49 -0.79 7.77
N ASN A 135 -1.35 0.12 7.31
CA ASN A 135 -1.47 0.49 5.90
C ASN A 135 -0.16 1.10 5.36
N GLU A 136 0.38 2.10 6.05
CA GLU A 136 1.64 2.76 5.69
C GLU A 136 2.86 1.85 5.82
N GLY A 137 2.93 1.07 6.91
CA GLY A 137 4.03 0.14 7.15
C GLY A 137 4.10 -0.95 6.08
N LEU A 138 2.95 -1.44 5.61
CA LEU A 138 2.89 -2.42 4.53
C LEU A 138 3.30 -1.80 3.19
N ALA A 139 2.84 -0.59 2.89
CA ALA A 139 3.19 0.14 1.68
C ALA A 139 4.71 0.43 1.62
N ALA A 140 5.28 0.97 2.69
CA ALA A 140 6.72 1.22 2.81
C ALA A 140 7.56 -0.07 2.75
N MET A 141 7.04 -1.19 3.28
CA MET A 141 7.70 -2.49 3.13
C MET A 141 7.69 -2.95 1.67
N MET A 142 6.57 -2.81 0.96
CA MET A 142 6.45 -3.19 -0.45
C MET A 142 7.32 -2.33 -1.37
N GLU A 143 7.49 -1.03 -1.09
CA GLU A 143 8.48 -0.20 -1.78
C GLU A 143 9.88 -0.83 -1.74
N LYS A 144 10.26 -1.36 -0.58
CA LYS A 144 11.57 -1.97 -0.39
C LYS A 144 11.71 -3.28 -1.14
N GLU A 145 10.67 -4.13 -1.13
CA GLU A 145 10.65 -5.41 -1.85
C GLU A 145 10.76 -5.23 -3.38
N VAL A 146 10.21 -4.14 -3.95
CA VAL A 146 10.32 -3.87 -5.40
C VAL A 146 11.59 -3.12 -5.81
N SER A 147 12.34 -2.58 -4.84
CA SER A 147 13.55 -1.78 -5.09
C SER A 147 14.79 -2.63 -5.42
N GLY A 148 14.70 -3.95 -5.30
CA GLY A 148 15.78 -4.89 -5.61
C GLY A 148 15.86 -6.04 -4.60
N PRO A 149 16.87 -6.92 -4.70
CA PRO A 149 17.02 -8.05 -3.80
C PRO A 149 17.08 -7.62 -2.33
N VAL A 150 16.12 -8.08 -1.53
CA VAL A 150 16.11 -7.84 -0.09
C VAL A 150 16.86 -8.97 0.60
N GLN A 151 17.97 -8.62 1.26
CA GLN A 151 18.78 -9.59 1.99
C GLN A 151 17.93 -10.27 3.08
N PRO A 152 18.06 -11.59 3.31
CA PRO A 152 17.32 -12.28 4.37
C PRO A 152 17.53 -11.71 5.77
N SER A 153 18.67 -11.04 5.99
CA SER A 153 19.02 -10.37 7.24
C SER A 153 18.43 -8.96 7.40
N TYR A 154 17.78 -8.40 6.36
CA TYR A 154 17.19 -7.07 6.42
C TYR A 154 15.95 -7.08 7.31
N LYS A 155 15.90 -6.15 8.28
CA LYS A 155 14.86 -6.05 9.31
C LYS A 155 14.03 -4.77 9.22
N GLY A 156 14.08 -4.10 8.07
CA GLY A 156 13.48 -2.78 7.90
C GLY A 156 14.48 -1.66 8.20
N PRO A 157 14.03 -0.40 8.14
CA PRO A 157 14.85 0.74 8.52
C PRO A 157 15.21 0.67 10.01
N LYS A 158 16.36 1.24 10.38
CA LYS A 158 16.71 1.44 11.79
C LYS A 158 15.81 2.54 12.35
N VAL A 159 15.16 2.25 13.47
CA VAL A 159 14.31 3.22 14.17
C VAL A 159 15.12 3.80 15.33
N ALA A 160 15.52 5.06 15.20
CA ALA A 160 16.13 5.81 16.30
C ALA A 160 15.00 6.34 17.19
N ASN A 161 15.11 6.14 18.51
CA ASN A 161 14.11 6.59 19.50
C ASN A 161 12.67 6.16 19.14
N PRO A 162 12.38 4.84 19.15
CA PRO A 162 11.06 4.35 18.78
C PRO A 162 9.98 4.90 19.71
N ILE A 163 8.82 5.23 19.11
CA ILE A 163 7.61 5.63 19.82
C ILE A 163 7.13 4.40 20.62
N PRO A 164 6.79 4.53 21.93
CA PRO A 164 6.22 3.42 22.70
C PRO A 164 5.01 2.81 21.97
N LEU A 165 4.87 1.48 21.94
CA LEU A 165 3.85 0.85 21.09
C LEU A 165 2.41 1.19 21.51
N GLU A 166 2.17 1.42 22.78
CA GLU A 166 0.87 1.88 23.27
C GLU A 166 0.48 3.23 22.64
N GLU A 167 1.39 4.21 22.69
CA GLU A 167 1.21 5.51 22.04
C GLU A 167 1.10 5.36 20.52
N PHE A 168 2.02 4.60 19.91
CA PHE A 168 2.07 4.38 18.46
C PHE A 168 0.78 3.78 17.90
N PHE A 169 0.18 2.81 18.59
CA PHE A 169 -1.07 2.19 18.15
C PHE A 169 -2.31 3.04 18.40
N SER A 170 -2.24 4.00 19.33
CA SER A 170 -3.33 4.96 19.54
C SER A 170 -3.45 6.01 18.43
N GLN A 171 -2.44 6.14 17.56
CA GLN A 171 -2.46 7.10 16.45
C GLN A 171 -3.36 6.60 15.31
N THR A 172 -4.43 7.34 15.03
CA THR A 172 -5.46 6.97 14.04
C THR A 172 -5.28 7.63 12.68
N GLY A 173 -4.26 8.48 12.49
CA GLY A 173 -4.03 9.23 11.27
C GLY A 173 -2.57 9.62 11.06
N ALA A 174 -2.35 10.58 10.16
CA ALA A 174 -1.02 11.07 9.84
C ALA A 174 -0.29 11.56 11.12
N PRO A 175 0.97 11.15 11.32
CA PRO A 175 1.72 11.54 12.51
C PRO A 175 2.08 13.03 12.48
N ASP A 176 2.45 13.57 13.64
CA ASP A 176 3.04 14.90 13.73
C ASP A 176 4.27 14.99 12.81
N PRO A 177 4.45 16.07 12.01
CA PRO A 177 5.55 16.21 11.07
C PRO A 177 6.95 15.99 11.68
N LEU A 178 7.17 16.35 12.95
CA LEU A 178 8.44 16.16 13.65
C LEU A 178 8.72 14.69 13.96
N SER A 179 7.66 13.89 14.14
CA SER A 179 7.74 12.46 14.43
C SER A 179 7.53 11.56 13.21
N ALA A 180 7.09 12.12 12.08
CA ALA A 180 6.67 11.39 10.89
C ALA A 180 7.74 10.40 10.39
N GLY A 181 9.01 10.84 10.32
CA GLY A 181 10.11 9.98 9.91
C GLY A 181 10.27 8.74 10.79
N THR A 182 10.15 8.91 12.12
CA THR A 182 10.21 7.81 13.08
C THR A 182 8.98 6.91 12.97
N PHE A 183 7.78 7.50 12.82
CA PHE A 183 6.54 6.76 12.68
C PHE A 183 6.57 5.82 11.48
N TYR A 184 6.88 6.32 10.27
CA TYR A 184 6.91 5.50 9.06
C TYR A 184 8.02 4.44 9.10
N ALA A 185 9.19 4.77 9.65
CA ALA A 185 10.26 3.79 9.85
C ALA A 185 9.85 2.68 10.82
N GLN A 186 9.18 3.04 11.91
CA GLN A 186 8.66 2.11 12.91
C GLN A 186 7.54 1.22 12.35
N ALA A 187 6.58 1.81 11.63
CA ALA A 187 5.51 1.09 10.93
C ALA A 187 6.06 0.00 10.01
N HIS A 188 7.02 0.36 9.14
CA HIS A 188 7.69 -0.60 8.27
C HIS A 188 8.39 -1.70 9.09
N SER A 189 9.19 -1.32 10.10
CA SER A 189 9.92 -2.31 10.92
C SER A 189 8.98 -3.31 11.62
N ILE A 190 7.86 -2.83 12.17
CA ILE A 190 6.86 -3.66 12.86
C ILE A 190 6.16 -4.58 11.86
N VAL A 191 5.68 -4.08 10.72
CA VAL A 191 5.03 -4.94 9.69
C VAL A 191 5.98 -6.04 9.23
N ARG A 192 7.26 -5.70 9.01
CA ARG A 192 8.28 -6.69 8.65
C ARG A 192 8.51 -7.71 9.76
N PHE A 193 8.51 -7.29 11.02
CA PHE A 193 8.57 -8.19 12.18
C PHE A 193 7.36 -9.14 12.22
N LEU A 194 6.16 -8.65 11.96
CA LEU A 194 4.93 -9.45 11.97
C LEU A 194 4.89 -10.47 10.82
N LYS A 195 5.48 -10.14 9.67
CA LYS A 195 5.58 -11.03 8.50
C LYS A 195 6.82 -11.93 8.46
N ARG A 196 7.76 -11.79 9.40
CA ARG A 196 9.04 -12.53 9.39
C ARG A 196 8.86 -14.05 9.44
N GLY A 197 9.91 -14.77 9.01
CA GLY A 197 10.02 -16.22 9.20
C GLY A 197 8.99 -17.04 8.43
N ASN A 198 8.51 -16.52 7.30
CA ASN A 198 7.45 -17.12 6.50
C ASN A 198 6.22 -17.46 7.35
N SER A 199 5.72 -16.47 8.09
CA SER A 199 4.50 -16.57 8.88
C SER A 199 3.30 -15.87 8.21
N PRO A 200 3.01 -16.09 6.90
CA PRO A 200 1.92 -15.41 6.22
C PRO A 200 0.58 -15.74 6.88
N PHE A 201 0.40 -16.96 7.40
CA PHE A 201 -0.83 -17.36 8.10
C PHE A 201 -1.09 -16.58 9.39
N LYS A 202 -0.05 -16.22 10.16
CA LYS A 202 -0.26 -15.38 11.36
C LYS A 202 -0.59 -13.95 10.97
N PHE A 203 0.09 -13.40 9.97
CA PHE A 203 -0.19 -12.04 9.51
C PHE A 203 -1.59 -11.95 8.89
N GLU A 204 -1.97 -12.94 8.10
CA GLU A 204 -3.33 -13.08 7.57
C GLU A 204 -4.37 -13.20 8.69
N LYS A 205 -4.14 -14.07 9.68
CA LYS A 205 -5.02 -14.21 10.85
C LYS A 205 -5.16 -12.89 11.59
N PHE A 206 -4.05 -12.18 11.82
CA PHE A 206 -4.05 -10.87 12.45
C PHE A 206 -4.91 -9.86 11.67
N CYS A 207 -4.68 -9.72 10.36
CA CYS A 207 -5.48 -8.80 9.55
C CYS A 207 -6.96 -9.18 9.52
N LYS A 208 -7.30 -10.48 9.47
CA LYS A 208 -8.69 -10.96 9.51
C LYS A 208 -9.36 -10.63 10.84
N GLU A 209 -8.76 -10.98 11.98
CA GLU A 209 -9.31 -10.65 13.30
C GLU A 209 -9.50 -9.13 13.46
N LEU A 210 -8.53 -8.34 12.99
CA LEU A 210 -8.63 -6.89 13.06
C LEU A 210 -9.76 -6.33 12.20
N ARG A 211 -9.92 -6.81 10.95
CA ARG A 211 -11.02 -6.41 10.06
C ARG A 211 -12.38 -6.84 10.60
N ASP A 212 -12.47 -8.04 11.15
CA ASP A 212 -13.76 -8.66 11.53
C ASP A 212 -14.23 -8.21 12.93
N VAL A 213 -13.31 -7.81 13.82
CA VAL A 213 -13.60 -7.48 15.23
C VAL A 213 -13.19 -6.06 15.62
N GLY A 214 -12.11 -5.53 15.04
CA GLY A 214 -11.60 -4.18 15.37
C GLY A 214 -10.79 -4.07 16.66
N ASP A 215 -10.56 -5.18 17.38
CA ASP A 215 -9.79 -5.22 18.62
C ASP A 215 -8.34 -5.63 18.36
N LEU A 216 -7.43 -4.67 18.52
CA LEU A 216 -6.02 -4.84 18.23
C LEU A 216 -5.32 -5.82 19.20
N ASP A 217 -5.66 -5.77 20.49
CA ASP A 217 -5.05 -6.65 21.49
C ASP A 217 -5.51 -8.10 21.28
N ARG A 218 -6.81 -8.29 20.99
CA ARG A 218 -7.34 -9.59 20.60
C ARG A 218 -6.68 -10.10 19.32
N ALA A 219 -6.49 -9.25 18.30
CA ALA A 219 -5.85 -9.65 17.05
C ALA A 219 -4.39 -10.09 17.29
N PHE A 220 -3.63 -9.36 18.11
CA PHE A 220 -2.27 -9.74 18.46
C PHE A 220 -2.21 -11.01 19.30
N SER A 221 -3.07 -11.15 20.30
CA SER A 221 -3.13 -12.35 21.15
C SER A 221 -3.52 -13.58 20.32
N GLY A 222 -4.57 -13.48 19.50
CA GLY A 222 -5.06 -14.57 18.66
C GLY A 222 -4.07 -15.01 17.57
N ALA A 223 -3.35 -14.08 16.95
CA ALA A 223 -2.44 -14.40 15.85
C ALA A 223 -1.01 -14.75 16.32
N TYR A 224 -0.51 -14.05 17.34
CA TYR A 224 0.88 -14.12 17.76
C TYR A 224 1.09 -14.52 19.21
N GLY A 225 0.05 -14.54 20.04
CA GLY A 225 0.13 -14.83 21.47
C GLY A 225 0.69 -13.68 22.30
N PHE A 226 0.71 -12.45 21.77
CA PHE A 226 1.10 -11.26 22.53
C PHE A 226 -0.11 -10.69 23.27
N ASN A 227 0.00 -10.60 24.60
CA ASN A 227 -1.03 -9.97 25.42
C ASN A 227 -0.61 -8.52 25.71
N GLY A 228 -1.10 -7.61 24.88
CA GLY A 228 -0.84 -6.17 24.98
C GLY A 228 0.40 -5.68 24.21
N PRO A 229 0.50 -4.35 23.99
CA PRO A 229 1.57 -3.72 23.21
C PRO A 229 2.98 -3.97 23.78
N GLU A 230 3.13 -4.07 25.09
CA GLU A 230 4.42 -4.22 25.77
C GLU A 230 5.15 -5.52 25.40
N GLN A 231 4.41 -6.64 25.33
CA GLN A 231 5.00 -7.93 24.98
C GLN A 231 5.47 -7.94 23.52
N LEU A 232 4.65 -7.37 22.64
CA LEU A 232 5.01 -7.17 21.23
C LEU A 232 6.24 -6.27 21.11
N GLU A 233 6.27 -5.16 21.85
CA GLU A 233 7.37 -4.19 21.83
C GLU A 233 8.69 -4.83 22.25
N LYS A 234 8.70 -5.56 23.36
CA LYS A 234 9.88 -6.30 23.82
C LYS A 234 10.37 -7.30 22.78
N ALA A 235 9.45 -8.05 22.18
CA ALA A 235 9.78 -9.03 21.15
C ALA A 235 10.33 -8.38 19.87
N TRP A 236 9.72 -7.27 19.44
CA TRP A 236 10.12 -6.48 18.28
C TRP A 236 11.49 -5.83 18.48
N LYS A 237 11.71 -5.10 19.58
CA LYS A 237 13.00 -4.47 19.91
C LYS A 237 14.13 -5.51 19.98
N LYS A 238 13.88 -6.67 20.60
CA LYS A 238 14.85 -7.78 20.62
C LYS A 238 15.21 -8.27 19.22
N TRP A 239 14.21 -8.41 18.34
CA TRP A 239 14.46 -8.83 16.96
C TRP A 239 15.19 -7.76 16.15
N ALA A 240 14.76 -6.50 16.24
CA ALA A 240 15.32 -5.39 15.47
C ALA A 240 16.80 -5.15 15.81
N SER A 241 17.18 -5.33 17.09
CA SER A 241 18.56 -5.17 17.57
C SER A 241 19.46 -6.39 17.37
N ALA A 242 18.89 -7.59 17.16
CA ALA A 242 19.71 -8.80 17.00
C ALA A 242 20.63 -8.69 15.77
N LYS A 243 21.91 -9.02 15.95
CA LYS A 243 22.86 -9.10 14.82
C LYS A 243 22.47 -10.25 13.88
N PRO A 244 22.77 -10.15 12.58
CA PRO A 244 22.67 -11.31 11.68
C PRO A 244 23.49 -12.44 12.28
N GLY A 245 22.92 -13.65 12.42
CA GLY A 245 23.69 -14.81 12.84
C GLY A 245 24.86 -15.00 11.88
N LYS A 246 26.08 -15.18 12.41
CA LYS A 246 27.20 -15.64 11.59
C LYS A 246 26.80 -17.03 11.07
N LYS A 247 26.77 -17.18 9.75
CA LYS A 247 26.71 -18.49 9.12
C LYS A 247 27.98 -19.25 9.43
#